data_AF-A0A536URR6-F1
#
_entry.id   AF-A0A536URR6-F1
#
_cell.length_a   1.000
_cell.length_b   1.000
_cell.length_c   1.000
_cell.angle_alpha   90.00
_cell.angle_beta   90.00
_cell.angle_gamma   90.00
#
_symmetry.space_group_name_H-M   'P 1'
#
loop_
_entity.id
_entity.type
_entity.pdbx_description
1 polymer ?
#
loop_
_entity_poly.entity_id
_entity_poly.type
_entity_poly.pdbx_seq_one_letter_code
_entity_poly.pdbx_strand_id
1 'polypeptide(L)'
;MGGEELDALCTQCDGWAAGLVLLLEQRARQETLRAAPSVSPQTVFDYFATEIFNDAAPEMRDFLLRTAFLPYIKPEAAAALSGNESASELLDSLHRRRLFINRSEIAFQFHPLLREFLLARARAAFSKAELAELARRAAGLLETDGQIAEAVQLYRDAGDWASLARLVC
;
A
#
# COMPACT_ATOMS: atom_id res chain seq x y z
N MET A 1 -1.71 6.92 -30.35
CA MET A 1 -0.94 8.06 -29.83
C MET A 1 -1.21 8.10 -28.34
N GLY A 2 -0.27 7.65 -27.52
CA GLY A 2 -0.54 7.46 -26.09
C GLY A 2 0.70 7.10 -25.26
N GLY A 3 1.77 6.60 -25.87
CA GLY A 3 3.05 6.33 -25.17
C GLY A 3 3.87 7.60 -24.91
N GLU A 4 4.04 8.48 -25.90
CA GLU A 4 4.88 9.69 -25.75
C GLU A 4 4.27 10.76 -24.82
N GLU A 5 2.94 10.86 -24.74
CA GLU A 5 2.28 11.73 -23.76
C GLU A 5 2.43 11.20 -22.34
N LEU A 6 2.42 9.87 -22.15
CA LEU A 6 2.63 9.24 -20.85
C LEU A 6 4.09 9.36 -20.39
N ASP A 7 5.07 9.20 -21.28
CA ASP A 7 6.50 9.37 -20.95
C ASP A 7 6.85 10.81 -20.55
N ALA A 8 6.27 11.80 -21.24
CA ALA A 8 6.41 13.20 -20.88
C ALA A 8 5.78 13.52 -19.51
N LEU A 9 4.66 12.87 -19.17
CA LEU A 9 4.02 12.97 -17.85
C LEU A 9 4.80 12.25 -16.74
N CYS A 10 5.41 11.10 -17.03
CA CYS A 10 6.23 10.32 -16.09
C CYS A 10 7.46 11.08 -15.60
N THR A 11 8.05 11.91 -16.46
CA THR A 11 9.26 12.69 -16.15
C THR A 11 8.99 13.84 -15.16
N GLN A 12 7.72 14.17 -14.92
CA GLN A 12 7.28 15.34 -14.13
C GLN A 12 6.53 14.94 -12.85
N CYS A 13 7.00 13.90 -12.14
CA CYS A 13 6.38 13.33 -10.94
C CYS A 13 6.52 14.19 -9.65
N ASP A 14 6.08 15.44 -9.68
CA ASP A 14 5.89 16.32 -8.52
C ASP A 14 4.40 16.75 -8.40
N GLY A 15 3.49 15.78 -8.16
CA GLY A 15 2.15 16.10 -7.62
C GLY A 15 0.90 15.54 -8.31
N TRP A 16 1.01 14.73 -9.37
CA TRP A 16 -0.16 14.21 -10.09
C TRP A 16 -0.82 12.96 -9.49
N ALA A 17 -0.19 12.24 -8.56
CA ALA A 17 -0.89 11.18 -7.82
C ALA A 17 -2.11 11.77 -7.07
N ALA A 18 -1.96 12.98 -6.50
CA ALA A 18 -3.07 13.73 -5.92
C ALA A 18 -4.05 14.23 -7.01
N GLY A 19 -3.55 14.69 -8.16
CA GLY A 19 -4.38 15.12 -9.30
C GLY A 19 -5.23 13.98 -9.87
N LEU A 20 -4.67 12.78 -9.97
CA LEU A 20 -5.35 11.56 -10.43
C LEU A 20 -6.36 11.08 -9.38
N VAL A 21 -6.01 11.03 -8.09
CA VAL A 21 -7.01 10.73 -7.03
C VAL A 21 -8.18 11.71 -7.10
N LEU A 22 -7.92 13.01 -7.23
CA LEU A 22 -8.97 14.04 -7.37
C LEU A 22 -9.79 13.87 -8.65
N LEU A 23 -9.18 13.49 -9.78
CA LEU A 23 -9.87 13.26 -11.04
C LEU A 23 -10.74 12.00 -10.99
N LEU A 24 -10.27 10.96 -10.29
CA LEU A 24 -11.02 9.72 -10.03
C LEU A 24 -12.20 9.98 -9.08
N GLU A 25 -12.00 10.77 -8.02
CA GLU A 25 -13.06 11.22 -7.11
C GLU A 25 -14.10 12.11 -7.82
N GLN A 26 -13.66 13.00 -8.71
CA GLN A 26 -14.53 13.87 -9.49
C GLN A 26 -15.34 13.09 -10.54
N ARG A 27 -14.74 12.07 -11.18
CA ARG A 27 -15.42 11.20 -12.14
C ARG A 27 -16.43 10.26 -11.45
N ALA A 28 -16.09 9.68 -10.30
CA ALA A 28 -17.03 8.90 -9.50
C ALA A 28 -18.26 9.73 -9.06
N ARG A 29 -18.10 11.05 -8.88
CA ARG A 29 -19.21 11.99 -8.66
C ARG A 29 -19.96 12.38 -9.94
N GLN A 30 -19.35 12.26 -11.12
CA GLN A 30 -19.92 12.64 -12.43
C GLN A 30 -20.50 11.47 -13.24
N GLU A 31 -20.29 10.22 -12.84
CA GLU A 31 -20.83 9.00 -13.48
C GLU A 31 -22.36 8.86 -13.42
N THR A 32 -23.11 9.92 -13.07
CA THR A 32 -24.53 10.01 -13.37
C THR A 32 -24.81 10.32 -14.85
N LEU A 33 -23.82 10.72 -15.66
CA LEU A 33 -24.06 11.17 -17.04
C LEU A 33 -23.03 10.63 -18.07
N ARG A 34 -23.49 9.60 -18.81
CA ARG A 34 -23.18 9.20 -20.20
C ARG A 34 -22.05 8.19 -20.49
N ALA A 35 -22.46 7.24 -21.33
CA ALA A 35 -21.74 6.11 -21.89
C ALA A 35 -20.67 6.50 -22.92
N ALA A 36 -19.41 6.26 -22.56
CA ALA A 36 -18.33 5.82 -23.43
C ALA A 36 -17.84 4.47 -22.85
N PRO A 37 -17.04 3.64 -23.55
CA PRO A 37 -16.32 2.55 -22.88
C PRO A 37 -15.34 3.21 -21.89
N SER A 38 -15.81 3.46 -20.67
CA SER A 38 -15.05 4.16 -19.65
C SER A 38 -13.95 3.22 -19.18
N VAL A 39 -12.71 3.63 -19.40
CA VAL A 39 -11.59 3.03 -18.66
C VAL A 39 -11.93 3.24 -17.20
N SER A 40 -12.11 2.13 -16.47
CA SER A 40 -12.55 2.22 -15.09
C SER A 40 -11.47 2.96 -14.28
N PRO A 41 -11.86 3.77 -13.28
CA PRO A 41 -10.92 4.38 -12.35
C PRO A 41 -9.87 3.41 -11.78
N GLN A 42 -10.26 2.15 -11.57
CA GLN A 42 -9.39 1.07 -11.10
C GLN A 42 -8.35 0.67 -12.15
N THR A 43 -8.75 0.52 -13.42
CA THR A 43 -7.81 0.17 -14.51
C THR A 43 -6.74 1.25 -14.70
N VAL A 44 -7.13 2.53 -14.58
CA VAL A 44 -6.17 3.65 -14.64
C VAL A 44 -5.22 3.58 -13.44
N PHE A 45 -5.74 3.36 -12.24
CA PHE A 45 -4.94 3.22 -11.03
C PHE A 45 -3.93 2.08 -11.12
N ASP A 46 -4.37 0.88 -11.53
CA ASP A 46 -3.53 -0.32 -11.60
C ASP A 46 -2.38 -0.16 -12.59
N TYR A 47 -2.63 0.48 -13.74
CA TYR A 47 -1.58 0.80 -14.70
C TYR A 47 -0.51 1.71 -14.09
N PHE A 48 -0.91 2.84 -13.50
CA PHE A 48 0.06 3.76 -12.89
C PHE A 48 0.79 3.17 -11.68
N ALA A 49 0.07 2.46 -10.82
CA ALA A 49 0.67 1.77 -9.69
C ALA A 49 1.72 0.75 -10.17
N THR A 50 1.46 0.07 -11.29
CA THR A 50 2.40 -0.85 -11.92
C THR A 50 3.65 -0.14 -12.43
N GLU A 51 3.51 0.96 -13.16
CA GLU A 51 4.66 1.72 -13.68
C GLU A 51 5.52 2.28 -12.53
N ILE A 52 4.90 2.99 -11.58
CA ILE A 52 5.61 3.55 -10.40
C ILE A 52 6.30 2.45 -9.59
N PHE A 53 5.64 1.30 -9.42
CA PHE A 53 6.22 0.18 -8.68
C PHE A 53 7.35 -0.50 -9.45
N ASN A 54 7.28 -0.59 -10.78
CA ASN A 54 8.33 -1.21 -11.59
C ASN A 54 9.57 -0.32 -11.69
N ASP A 55 9.39 1.01 -11.72
CA ASP A 55 10.48 1.99 -11.72
C ASP A 55 11.15 2.18 -10.36
N ALA A 56 10.50 1.76 -9.27
CA ALA A 56 11.07 1.80 -7.95
C ALA A 56 12.26 0.84 -7.80
N ALA A 57 13.30 1.29 -7.09
CA ALA A 57 14.44 0.46 -6.75
C ALA A 57 14.00 -0.84 -6.02
N PRO A 58 14.69 -1.98 -6.22
CA PRO A 58 14.32 -3.26 -5.61
C PRO A 58 14.07 -3.20 -4.10
N GLU A 59 14.88 -2.42 -3.38
CA GLU A 59 14.78 -2.23 -1.94
C GLU A 59 13.50 -1.49 -1.55
N MET A 60 13.11 -0.49 -2.34
CA MET A 60 11.85 0.24 -2.15
C MET A 60 10.65 -0.65 -2.44
N ARG A 61 10.73 -1.49 -3.48
CA ARG A 61 9.66 -2.43 -3.82
C ARG A 61 9.44 -3.42 -2.68
N ASP A 62 10.50 -4.04 -2.18
CA ASP A 62 10.42 -4.96 -1.04
C ASP A 62 9.87 -4.27 0.22
N PHE A 63 10.32 -3.04 0.51
CA PHE A 63 9.79 -2.21 1.60
C PHE A 63 8.26 -1.99 1.48
N LEU A 64 7.79 -1.56 0.31
CA LEU A 64 6.36 -1.33 0.05
C LEU A 64 5.53 -2.60 0.21
N LEU A 65 6.01 -3.73 -0.34
CA LEU A 65 5.30 -5.00 -0.26
C LEU A 65 5.18 -5.52 1.18
N ARG A 66 6.26 -5.42 1.97
CA ARG A 66 6.26 -5.88 3.37
C ARG A 66 5.40 -4.99 4.25
N THR A 67 5.49 -3.68 4.09
CA THR A 67 4.76 -2.73 4.94
C THR A 67 3.27 -2.63 4.61
N ALA A 68 2.81 -3.09 3.44
CA ALA A 68 1.39 -3.10 3.06
C ALA A 68 0.49 -3.94 3.97
N PHE A 69 1.05 -4.88 4.74
CA PHE A 69 0.32 -5.67 5.72
C PHE A 69 -0.15 -4.83 6.92
N LEU A 70 0.53 -3.71 7.21
CA LEU A 70 0.16 -2.81 8.28
C LEU A 70 -0.92 -1.81 7.80
N PRO A 71 -2.09 -1.73 8.46
CA PRO A 71 -3.12 -0.75 8.13
C PRO A 71 -2.71 0.68 8.50
N TYR A 72 -1.96 0.81 9.61
CA TYR A 72 -1.29 2.04 10.03
C TYR A 72 0.19 1.75 10.22
N ILE A 73 1.02 2.49 9.51
CA ILE A 73 2.45 2.25 9.37
C ILE A 73 3.18 3.23 10.28
N LYS A 74 3.49 2.79 11.49
CA LYS A 74 4.43 3.49 12.36
C LYS A 74 5.86 3.22 11.87
N PRO A 75 6.77 4.22 11.90
CA PRO A 75 8.16 4.02 11.45
C PRO A 75 8.86 2.82 12.11
N GLU A 76 8.62 2.62 13.41
CA GLU A 76 9.18 1.50 14.19
C GLU A 76 8.67 0.15 13.68
N ALA A 77 7.36 0.03 13.45
CA ALA A 77 6.75 -1.18 12.90
C ALA A 77 7.20 -1.43 11.45
N ALA A 78 7.37 -0.38 10.66
CA ALA A 78 7.89 -0.48 9.30
C ALA A 78 9.34 -0.97 9.29
N ALA A 79 10.20 -0.45 10.16
CA ALA A 79 11.59 -0.89 10.29
C ALA A 79 11.65 -2.35 10.74
N ALA A 80 10.86 -2.72 11.77
CA ALA A 80 10.79 -4.09 12.26
C ALA A 80 10.30 -5.08 11.20
N LEU A 81 9.38 -4.70 10.31
CA LEU A 81 8.79 -5.60 9.31
C LEU A 81 9.63 -5.68 8.02
N SER A 82 10.20 -4.55 7.59
CA SER A 82 11.03 -4.47 6.38
C SER A 82 12.50 -4.82 6.60
N GLY A 83 12.99 -4.74 7.84
CA GLY A 83 14.42 -4.82 8.16
C GLY A 83 15.22 -3.58 7.75
N ASN A 84 14.55 -2.50 7.36
CA ASN A 84 15.18 -1.26 6.92
C ASN A 84 15.17 -0.22 8.05
N GLU A 85 16.35 0.10 8.59
CA GLU A 85 16.50 1.08 9.67
C GLU A 85 16.14 2.51 9.23
N SER A 86 16.27 2.82 7.94
CA SER A 86 15.85 4.10 7.33
C SER A 86 14.36 4.17 6.98
N ALA A 87 13.52 3.27 7.52
CA ALA A 87 12.09 3.22 7.22
C ALA A 87 11.37 4.57 7.42
N SER A 88 11.73 5.34 8.45
CA SER A 88 11.15 6.66 8.68
C SER A 88 11.43 7.63 7.52
N GLU A 89 12.68 7.67 7.06
CA GLU A 89 13.11 8.55 5.97
C GLU A 89 12.45 8.15 4.64
N LEU A 90 12.30 6.85 4.40
CA LEU A 90 11.58 6.33 3.24
C LEU A 90 10.11 6.73 3.26
N LEU A 91 9.41 6.54 4.39
CA LEU A 91 8.01 6.93 4.53
C LEU A 91 7.82 8.44 4.35
N ASP A 92 8.71 9.26 4.92
CA ASP A 92 8.70 10.71 4.73
C ASP A 92 8.96 11.11 3.28
N SER A 93 9.88 10.42 2.59
CA SER A 93 10.14 10.62 1.16
C SER A 93 8.90 10.29 0.31
N LEU A 94 8.26 9.15 0.57
CA LEU A 94 7.02 8.74 -0.11
C LEU A 94 5.88 9.75 0.12
N HIS A 95 5.75 10.25 1.36
CA HIS A 95 4.77 11.27 1.72
C HIS A 95 5.03 12.61 1.03
N ARG A 96 6.28 13.09 1.00
CA ARG A 96 6.65 14.32 0.29
C ARG A 96 6.35 14.23 -1.21
N ARG A 97 6.59 13.06 -1.81
CA ARG A 97 6.31 12.77 -3.23
C ARG A 97 4.81 12.52 -3.51
N ARG A 98 3.95 12.59 -2.48
CA ARG A 98 2.50 12.34 -2.55
C ARG A 98 2.14 11.00 -3.19
N LEU A 99 2.95 9.96 -2.97
CA LEU A 99 2.78 8.63 -3.58
C LEU A 99 1.72 7.82 -2.85
N PHE A 100 0.46 8.29 -2.89
CA PHE A 100 -0.72 7.63 -2.33
C PHE A 100 -0.53 7.21 -0.86
N ILE A 101 0.28 7.96 -0.11
CA ILE A 101 0.50 7.75 1.32
C ILE A 101 0.09 9.03 2.03
N ASN A 102 -0.75 8.88 3.05
CA ASN A 102 -1.16 9.97 3.93
C ASN A 102 -0.44 9.83 5.25
N ARG A 103 -0.05 10.96 5.85
CA ARG A 103 0.55 11.01 7.18
C ARG A 103 -0.47 11.58 8.17
N SER A 104 -0.71 10.86 9.26
CA SER A 104 -1.34 11.39 10.48
C SER A 104 -0.25 11.86 11.45
N GLU A 105 -0.63 12.33 12.65
CA GLU A 105 0.33 12.81 13.64
C GLU A 105 1.40 11.77 14.02
N ILE A 106 1.05 10.48 14.04
CA ILE A 106 1.90 9.41 14.57
C ILE A 106 2.11 8.21 13.61
N ALA A 107 1.43 8.18 12.46
CA ALA A 107 1.50 7.04 11.55
C ALA A 107 1.30 7.44 10.09
N PHE A 108 1.72 6.57 9.18
CA PHE A 108 1.43 6.66 7.77
C PHE A 108 0.34 5.67 7.38
N GLN A 109 -0.40 5.99 6.33
CA GLN A 109 -1.42 5.10 5.79
C GLN A 109 -1.35 5.12 4.27
N PHE A 110 -1.20 3.95 3.66
CA PHE A 110 -1.40 3.82 2.23
C PHE A 110 -2.87 4.06 1.88
N HIS A 111 -3.09 4.72 0.76
CA HIS A 111 -4.41 4.80 0.15
C HIS A 111 -4.95 3.37 -0.06
N PRO A 112 -6.25 3.11 0.19
CA PRO A 112 -6.81 1.76 0.12
C PRO A 112 -6.50 1.02 -1.19
N LEU A 113 -6.62 1.70 -2.34
CA LEU A 113 -6.27 1.13 -3.65
C LEU A 113 -4.78 0.75 -3.77
N LEU A 114 -3.88 1.59 -3.24
CA LEU A 114 -2.45 1.27 -3.25
C LEU A 114 -2.17 0.07 -2.35
N ARG A 115 -2.78 0.01 -1.17
CA ARG A 115 -2.61 -1.12 -0.26
C ARG A 115 -3.09 -2.43 -0.90
N GLU A 116 -4.26 -2.41 -1.55
CA GLU A 116 -4.78 -3.59 -2.25
C GLU A 116 -3.86 -4.04 -3.38
N PHE A 117 -3.39 -3.10 -4.21
CA PHE A 117 -2.40 -3.36 -5.26
C PHE A 117 -1.11 -3.98 -4.70
N LEU A 118 -0.54 -3.41 -3.63
CA LEU A 118 0.67 -3.91 -3.00
C LEU A 118 0.47 -5.30 -2.39
N LEU A 119 -0.66 -5.58 -1.76
CA LEU A 119 -0.99 -6.90 -1.22
C LEU A 119 -1.13 -7.95 -2.33
N ALA A 120 -1.78 -7.60 -3.45
CA ALA A 120 -1.86 -8.48 -4.62
C ALA A 120 -0.48 -8.77 -5.19
N ARG A 121 0.39 -7.76 -5.27
CA ARG A 121 1.76 -7.91 -5.76
C ARG A 121 2.63 -8.71 -4.80
N ALA A 122 2.44 -8.56 -3.49
CA ALA A 122 3.13 -9.35 -2.47
C ALA A 122 2.77 -10.84 -2.60
N ARG A 123 1.48 -11.16 -2.81
CA ARG A 123 1.03 -12.54 -3.06
C ARG A 123 1.65 -13.18 -4.29
N ALA A 124 1.98 -12.39 -5.30
CA ALA A 124 2.66 -12.84 -6.52
C ALA A 124 4.19 -12.93 -6.35
N ALA A 125 4.78 -12.14 -5.46
CA ALA A 125 6.23 -12.03 -5.28
C ALA A 125 6.78 -13.00 -4.23
N PHE A 126 6.03 -13.27 -3.16
CA PHE A 126 6.47 -14.08 -2.03
C PHE A 126 5.81 -15.45 -2.00
N SER A 127 6.50 -16.43 -1.43
CA SER A 127 5.93 -17.75 -1.16
C SER A 127 4.85 -17.68 -0.10
N LYS A 128 3.96 -18.70 -0.06
CA LYS A 128 2.92 -18.80 0.98
C LYS A 128 3.50 -18.79 2.40
N ALA A 129 4.67 -19.38 2.60
CA ALA A 129 5.34 -19.41 3.90
C ALA A 129 5.82 -18.02 4.32
N GLU A 130 6.42 -17.26 3.40
CA GLU A 130 6.86 -15.89 3.65
C GLU A 130 5.68 -14.94 3.91
N LEU A 131 4.58 -15.09 3.15
CA LEU A 131 3.37 -14.30 3.37
C LEU A 131 2.75 -14.56 4.74
N ALA A 132 2.68 -15.84 5.15
CA ALA A 132 2.17 -16.20 6.47
C ALA A 132 3.07 -15.65 7.59
N GLU A 133 4.39 -15.68 7.39
CA GLU A 133 5.33 -15.12 8.37
C GLU A 133 5.26 -13.60 8.45
N LEU A 134 5.15 -12.90 7.31
CA LEU A 134 4.93 -11.45 7.27
C LEU A 134 3.63 -11.06 7.96
N ALA A 135 2.55 -11.79 7.69
CA ALA A 135 1.26 -11.57 8.33
C ALA A 135 1.32 -11.80 9.85
N ARG A 136 1.98 -12.87 10.32
CA ARG A 136 2.20 -13.12 11.77
C ARG A 136 3.01 -12.01 12.44
N ARG A 137 4.12 -11.58 11.82
CA ARG A 137 4.97 -10.52 12.35
C ARG A 137 4.22 -9.18 12.40
N ALA A 138 3.50 -8.84 11.33
CA ALA A 138 2.65 -7.66 11.29
C ALA A 138 1.56 -7.72 12.37
N ALA A 139 0.91 -8.88 12.55
CA ALA A 139 -0.09 -9.07 13.60
C ALA A 139 0.50 -8.86 15.00
N GLY A 140 1.69 -9.40 15.30
CA GLY A 140 2.34 -9.20 16.60
C GLY A 140 2.74 -7.76 16.88
N LEU A 141 3.14 -7.01 15.84
CA LEU A 141 3.38 -5.57 15.95
C LEU A 141 2.09 -4.79 16.25
N LEU A 142 1.00 -5.12 15.56
CA LEU A 142 -0.31 -4.50 15.81
C LEU A 142 -0.85 -4.83 17.20
N GLU A 143 -0.68 -6.06 17.65
CA GLU A 143 -1.06 -6.47 18.99
C GLU A 143 -0.31 -5.70 20.07
N THR A 144 1.01 -5.56 19.93
CA THR A 144 1.84 -4.78 20.86
C THR A 144 1.42 -3.31 20.90
N ASP A 145 0.91 -2.80 19.78
CA ASP A 145 0.38 -1.44 19.65
C ASP A 145 -1.08 -1.28 20.12
N GLY A 146 -1.71 -2.35 20.62
CA GLY A 146 -3.09 -2.36 21.08
C GLY A 146 -4.16 -2.43 19.98
N GLN A 147 -3.75 -2.63 18.72
CA GLN A 147 -4.63 -2.75 17.55
C GLN A 147 -5.11 -4.20 17.38
N ILE A 148 -5.89 -4.67 18.36
CA ILE A 148 -6.27 -6.09 18.49
C ILE A 148 -7.14 -6.58 17.32
N ALA A 149 -8.09 -5.75 16.86
CA ALA A 149 -9.00 -6.15 15.79
C ALA A 149 -8.26 -6.45 14.48
N GLU A 150 -7.31 -5.60 14.12
CA GLU A 150 -6.47 -5.73 12.94
C GLU A 150 -5.48 -6.90 13.08
N ALA A 151 -4.91 -7.09 14.27
CA ALA A 151 -4.05 -8.25 14.57
C ALA A 151 -4.79 -9.57 14.39
N VAL A 152 -6.05 -9.68 14.86
CA VAL A 152 -6.88 -10.88 14.71
C VAL A 152 -7.11 -11.23 13.23
N GLN A 153 -7.38 -10.24 12.38
CA GLN A 153 -7.56 -10.48 10.94
C GLN A 153 -6.28 -11.05 10.32
N LEU A 154 -5.12 -10.48 10.64
CA LEU A 154 -3.83 -10.94 10.12
C LEU A 154 -3.44 -12.33 10.65
N TYR A 155 -3.69 -12.64 11.93
CA TYR A 155 -3.46 -13.98 12.46
C TYR A 155 -4.35 -15.02 11.78
N ARG A 156 -5.62 -14.69 11.53
CA ARG A 156 -6.54 -15.57 10.79
C ARG A 156 -6.04 -15.81 9.36
N ASP A 157 -5.66 -14.76 8.66
CA ASP A 157 -5.17 -14.85 7.27
C ASP A 157 -3.84 -15.61 7.18
N ALA A 158 -3.02 -15.55 8.22
CA ALA A 158 -1.79 -16.33 8.36
C ALA A 158 -2.00 -17.80 8.80
N GLY A 159 -3.22 -18.16 9.21
CA GLY A 159 -3.52 -19.48 9.80
C GLY A 159 -2.93 -19.71 11.19
N ASP A 160 -2.57 -18.64 11.92
CA ASP A 160 -2.04 -18.73 13.28
C ASP A 160 -3.18 -18.77 14.31
N TRP A 161 -3.82 -19.94 14.39
CA TRP A 161 -4.95 -20.17 15.29
C TRP A 161 -4.57 -20.09 16.76
N ALA A 162 -3.31 -20.36 17.11
CA ALA A 162 -2.83 -20.31 18.49
C ALA A 162 -2.79 -18.86 19.00
N SER A 163 -2.18 -17.95 18.22
CA SER A 163 -2.16 -16.52 18.55
C SER A 163 -3.57 -15.91 18.51
N LEU A 164 -4.40 -16.32 17.55
CA LEU A 164 -5.79 -15.87 17.47
C LEU A 164 -6.61 -16.29 18.69
N ALA A 165 -6.51 -17.55 19.14
CA ALA A 165 -7.25 -18.03 20.31
C ALA A 165 -6.88 -17.26 21.58
N ARG A 166 -5.59 -16.90 21.76
CA ARG A 166 -5.11 -16.11 22.90
C ARG A 166 -5.71 -14.70 22.98
N LEU A 167 -6.10 -14.12 21.85
CA LEU A 167 -6.65 -12.77 21.79
C LEU A 167 -8.16 -12.69 21.98
N VAL A 168 -8.87 -13.81 21.78
CA VAL A 168 -10.34 -13.85 21.79
C VAL A 168 -10.88 -14.57 23.03
N CYS A 169 -10.06 -15.34 23.73
CA CYS A 169 -10.38 -16.04 24.97
C CYS A 169 -9.84 -15.29 26.20
#